data_AF-U2RPG2-F1
#
_entry.id   AF-U2RPG2-F1
#
_cell.length_a   1.000
_cell.length_b   1.000
_cell.length_c   1.000
_cell.angle_alpha   90.00
_cell.angle_beta   90.00
_cell.angle_gamma   90.00
#
_symmetry.space_group_name_H-M   'P 1'
#
loop_
_entity.id
_entity.type
_entity.pdbx_description
1 polymer ?
#
loop_
_entity_poly.entity_id
_entity_poly.type
_entity_poly.pdbx_seq_one_letter_code
_entity_poly.pdbx_strand_id
1 'polypeptide(L)' 'LVAAVAAPHRAEAFAACAELVEAIKAGVPIWKRQHFATGASEWVGL' A
#
# COMPACT_ATOMS: atom_id res chain seq x y z
N LEU A 1 0.58 5.70 1.15
CA LEU A 1 -0.55 5.36 0.27
C LEU A 1 -1.84 5.79 0.97
N VAL A 2 -2.75 6.43 0.26
CA VAL A 2 -4.11 6.73 0.73
C VAL A 2 -5.07 6.15 -0.30
N ALA A 3 -6.13 5.50 0.17
CA ALA A 3 -7.21 4.96 -0.65
C ALA A 3 -8.55 5.35 -0.01
N ALA A 4 -9.53 5.68 -0.85
CA ALA A 4 -10.89 6.00 -0.42
C ALA A 4 -11.89 5.35 -1.38
N VAL A 5 -12.94 4.76 -0.83
CA VAL A 5 -13.99 4.06 -1.57
C VAL A 5 -15.34 4.45 -0.99
N ALA A 6 -16.32 4.71 -1.86
CA ALA A 6 -17.71 4.94 -1.50
C ALA A 6 -18.58 3.85 -2.12
N ALA A 7 -19.48 3.27 -1.32
CA ALA A 7 -20.46 2.29 -1.75
C ALA A 7 -21.77 2.46 -0.96
N PRO A 8 -22.93 2.02 -1.50
CA PRO A 8 -24.23 2.12 -0.80
C PRO A 8 -24.27 1.37 0.53
N HIS A 9 -23.49 0.30 0.66
CA HIS A 9 -23.41 -0.52 1.86
C HIS A 9 -21.97 -0.63 2.36
N ARG A 10 -21.80 -0.60 3.69
CA ARG A 10 -20.48 -0.59 4.32
C ARG A 10 -19.63 -1.81 3.98
N ALA A 11 -20.25 -2.98 3.81
CA ALA A 11 -19.53 -4.23 3.55
C ALA A 11 -18.75 -4.16 2.22
N GLU A 12 -19.39 -3.66 1.17
CA GLU A 12 -18.79 -3.48 -0.15
C GLU A 12 -17.66 -2.44 -0.11
N ALA A 13 -17.87 -1.32 0.59
CA ALA A 13 -16.84 -0.28 0.72
C ALA A 13 -15.56 -0.81 1.40
N PHE A 14 -15.71 -1.61 2.46
CA PHE A 14 -14.55 -2.20 3.14
C PHE A 14 -13.85 -3.25 2.29
N ALA A 15 -14.60 -4.12 1.62
CA ALA A 15 -14.04 -5.15 0.74
C ALA A 15 -13.23 -4.51 -0.40
N ALA A 16 -13.84 -3.58 -1.13
CA ALA A 16 -13.20 -2.91 -2.27
C ALA A 16 -11.98 -2.07 -1.85
N CYS A 17 -12.00 -1.43 -0.68
CA CYS A 17 -10.83 -0.68 -0.19
C CYS A 17 -9.64 -1.60 0.11
N ALA A 18 -9.90 -2.77 0.70
CA ALA A 18 -8.85 -3.77 0.94
C ALA A 18 -8.27 -4.30 -0.38
N GLU A 19 -9.12 -4.70 -1.32
CA GLU A 19 -8.70 -5.17 -2.64
C GLU A 19 -7.89 -4.12 -3.40
N LEU A 20 -8.30 -2.85 -3.38
CA LEU A 20 -7.58 -1.75 -4.02
C LEU A 20 -6.15 -1.60 -3.46
N VAL A 21 -5.99 -1.65 -2.15
CA VAL A 21 -4.66 -1.53 -1.51
C VAL A 21 -3.76 -2.70 -1.89
N GLU A 22 -4.28 -3.92 -1.91
CA GLU A 22 -3.51 -5.10 -2.30
C GLU A 22 -3.13 -5.09 -3.78
N ALA A 23 -4.05 -4.71 -4.67
CA ALA A 23 -3.76 -4.53 -6.09
C ALA A 23 -2.66 -3.49 -6.33
N ILE A 24 -2.70 -2.36 -5.60
CA ILE A 24 -1.65 -1.32 -5.70
C ILE A 24 -0.30 -1.86 -5.24
N LYS A 25 -0.24 -2.54 -4.09
CA LYS A 25 1.02 -3.09 -3.57
C LYS A 25 1.63 -4.16 -4.48
N ALA A 26 0.79 -4.94 -5.16
CA ALA A 26 1.25 -6.01 -6.04
C ALA A 26 1.63 -5.51 -7.44
N GLY A 27 0.87 -4.56 -7.99
CA GLY A 27 0.96 -4.18 -9.40
C GLY A 27 1.74 -2.89 -9.68
N VAL A 28 1.89 -1.99 -8.70
CA VAL A 28 2.59 -0.72 -8.93
C VAL A 28 4.09 -0.89 -8.70
N PRO A 29 4.95 -0.59 -9.70
CA PRO A 29 6.39 -0.77 -9.59
C PRO A 29 7.02 0.37 -8.77
N ILE A 30 6.83 0.33 -7.45
CA ILE A 30 7.42 1.24 -6.48
C ILE A 30 8.23 0.45 -5.45
N TRP A 31 9.40 0.98 -5.06
CA TRP A 31 10.27 0.38 -4.06
C TRP A 31 10.56 1.36 -2.93
N LYS A 32 10.59 0.85 -1.70
CA LYS A 32 10.92 1.65 -0.52
C LYS A 32 12.40 1.52 -0.19
N ARG A 33 13.14 2.63 -0.26
CA ARG A 33 14.46 2.74 0.35
C ARG A 33 14.32 3.20 1.80
N GLN A 34 14.69 2.34 2.73
CA GLN A 34 14.66 2.62 4.15
C GLN A 34 16.00 3.19 4.61
N HIS A 35 15.95 4.31 5.33
CA HIS A 35 17.13 4.95 5.92
C HIS A 35 17.11 4.74 7.43
N PHE A 36 18.24 4.30 7.98
CA PHE A 36 18.43 4.08 9.40
C PHE A 36 19.14 5.26 10.06
N ALA A 37 18.89 5.46 11.36
CA ALA A 37 19.55 6.51 12.13
C ALA A 37 21.08 6.36 12.19
N THR A 38 21.60 5.15 11.95
CA THR A 38 23.04 4.84 11.85
C THR A 38 23.68 5.31 10.54
N GLY A 39 22.90 5.86 9.60
CA GLY A 39 23.36 6.27 8.28
C GLY A 39 23.31 5.18 7.20
N ALA A 40 23.04 3.93 7.58
CA ALA A 40 22.82 2.85 6.63
C ALA A 40 21.48 3.03 5.88
N SER A 41 21.38 2.46 4.67
CA SER A 41 20.11 2.37 3.95
C SER A 41 19.96 1.02 3.25
N GLU A 42 18.74 0.51 3.20
CA GLU A 42 18.39 -0.73 2.51
C GLU A 42 17.19 -0.54 1.57
N TRP A 43 17.07 -1.40 0.57
CA TRP A 43 15.85 -1.51 -0.22
C TRP A 43 14.99 -2.60 0.39
N VAL A 44 13.76 -2.28 0.78
CA VAL A 44 12.86 -3.25 1.40
C VAL A 44 12.45 -4.29 0.36
N GLY A 45 12.73 -5.56 0.62
CA GLY A 45 12.35 -6.69 -0.24
C GLY A 45 13.34 -7.05 -1.36
N LEU A 46 14.56 -6.49 -1.34
CA LEU A 46 15.70 -6.81 -2.21
C LEU A 46 16.90 -7.27 -1.36
#